data_AF-A0AAN9FU28-F1
#
_entry.id   AF-A0AAN9FU28-F1
#
_cell.length_a   1.000
_cell.length_b   1.000
_cell.length_c   1.000
_cell.angle_alpha   90.00
_cell.angle_beta   90.00
_cell.angle_gamma   90.00
#
_symmetry.space_group_name_H-M   'P 1'
#
loop_
_entity.id
_entity.type
_entity.pdbx_description
1 polymer ?
#
loop_
_entity_poly.entity_id
_entity_poly.type
_entity_poly.pdbx_seq_one_letter_code
_entity_poly.pdbx_strand_id
1 'polypeptide(L)'
;MALHQIDIFTDLGGPNVLVSRIQEVDISGLTVHPACVVSVLLTSLRTESWRVHNSQHTPAPAQSVIINISGKVLMIQRDQRSDSENSNGKLFQSAQMTPIVLASSCEALWCSSCAVSHKPHLSHALWLHCGVHGTRAWLPLFPNSADKSHTFMARRIMLPFTPSIYPLAVLFEEGILLGAETDTSLLTCGAASLHQPLTVIGRTSQVYLHHLLRQLLRRNLGYHAWEVASTCRDLPYFPHALELLLHQVLEEEASSKDPLPDCLLPRVVEFIREFPFYLRTIVQCARKTELALWRYLFSVAGSPRLLFIKALEDSQLETAASYLIILQNLESATVSRNHATRLLDATLEASKWDLSKDLIRFLRSIVVWNFGAILLLVETLFS
;
A
#
# COMPACT_ATOMS: atom_id res chain seq x y z
N MET A 1 32.35 -15.66 -8.56
CA MET A 1 30.98 -16.24 -8.62
C MET A 1 30.67 -16.63 -10.05
N ALA A 2 30.10 -17.80 -10.29
CA ALA A 2 29.72 -18.26 -11.63
C ALA A 2 28.19 -18.40 -11.76
N LEU A 3 27.62 -17.78 -12.78
CA LEU A 3 26.21 -17.87 -13.17
C LEU A 3 26.04 -18.98 -14.19
N HIS A 4 25.06 -19.85 -13.95
CA HIS A 4 24.73 -20.98 -14.81
C HIS A 4 23.28 -20.88 -15.28
N GLN A 5 23.02 -21.23 -16.54
CA GLN A 5 21.69 -21.50 -17.07
C GLN A 5 21.40 -22.98 -16.85
N ILE A 6 20.16 -23.29 -16.47
CA ILE A 6 19.69 -24.66 -16.35
C ILE A 6 18.50 -24.79 -17.28
N ASP A 7 18.68 -25.53 -18.36
CA ASP A 7 17.61 -25.83 -19.30
C ASP A 7 17.15 -27.28 -19.10
N ILE A 8 15.86 -27.46 -18.86
CA ILE A 8 15.26 -28.78 -18.63
C ILE A 8 14.49 -29.15 -19.90
N PHE A 9 14.88 -30.26 -20.53
CA PHE A 9 14.22 -30.79 -21.72
C PHE A 9 13.74 -32.21 -21.44
N THR A 10 12.52 -32.52 -21.89
CA THR A 10 11.94 -33.86 -21.78
C THR A 10 12.05 -34.56 -23.13
N ASP A 11 12.96 -35.51 -23.23
CA ASP A 11 13.04 -36.43 -24.39
C ASP A 11 12.29 -37.73 -24.09
N LEU A 12 12.07 -38.56 -25.12
CA LEU A 12 11.41 -39.88 -25.03
C LEU A 12 12.05 -40.85 -24.00
N GLY A 13 13.23 -40.53 -23.46
CA GLY A 13 13.95 -41.30 -22.45
C GLY A 13 13.94 -40.72 -21.01
N GLY A 14 13.28 -39.58 -20.76
CA GLY A 14 13.19 -38.95 -19.43
C GLY A 14 13.58 -37.46 -19.41
N PRO A 15 13.43 -36.78 -18.25
CA PRO A 15 13.83 -35.39 -18.10
C PRO A 15 15.37 -35.25 -18.05
N ASN A 16 15.94 -34.59 -19.05
CA ASN A 16 17.36 -34.25 -19.11
C ASN A 16 17.58 -32.78 -18.70
N VAL A 17 18.67 -32.51 -17.98
CA VAL A 17 19.02 -31.17 -17.50
C VAL A 17 20.35 -30.74 -18.11
N LEU A 18 20.35 -29.70 -18.93
CA LEU A 18 21.55 -29.08 -19.50
C LEU A 18 21.94 -27.87 -18.64
N VAL A 19 23.12 -27.93 -18.03
CA VAL A 19 23.68 -26.81 -17.27
C VAL A 19 24.76 -26.13 -18.09
N SER A 20 24.54 -24.88 -18.52
CA SER A 20 25.52 -24.09 -19.26
C SER A 20 26.04 -22.94 -18.41
N ARG A 21 27.36 -22.71 -18.38
CA ARG A 21 27.94 -21.59 -17.63
C ARG A 21 27.78 -20.31 -18.46
N ILE A 22 26.96 -19.37 -17.98
CA ILE A 22 26.67 -18.11 -18.67
C ILE A 22 27.79 -17.09 -18.43
N GLN A 23 28.22 -16.91 -17.17
CA GLN A 23 29.13 -15.81 -16.82
C GLN A 23 29.88 -16.07 -15.52
N GLU A 24 31.12 -15.59 -15.43
CA GLU A 24 31.83 -15.41 -14.16
C GLU A 24 31.90 -13.92 -13.79
N VAL A 25 31.49 -13.61 -12.57
CA VAL A 25 31.61 -12.28 -11.96
C VAL A 25 32.66 -12.38 -10.86
N ASP A 26 33.71 -11.58 -10.98
CA ASP A 26 34.71 -11.46 -9.92
C ASP A 26 34.14 -10.60 -8.78
N ILE A 27 34.15 -11.16 -7.57
CA ILE A 27 33.63 -10.52 -6.34
C ILE A 27 34.79 -10.31 -5.34
N SER A 28 36.01 -10.73 -5.68
CA SER A 28 37.19 -10.62 -4.80
C SER A 28 37.44 -9.19 -4.31
N GLY A 29 37.17 -8.19 -5.16
CA GLY A 29 37.27 -6.77 -4.80
C GLY A 29 36.10 -6.21 -3.98
N LEU A 30 34.98 -6.94 -3.86
CA LEU A 30 33.77 -6.48 -3.15
C LEU A 30 33.62 -7.11 -1.76
N THR A 31 34.22 -8.28 -1.55
CA THR A 31 34.12 -9.04 -0.30
C THR A 31 35.50 -9.39 0.23
N VAL A 32 35.75 -9.10 1.51
CA VAL A 32 36.99 -9.53 2.20
C VAL A 32 37.03 -11.06 2.37
N HIS A 33 35.87 -11.70 2.58
CA HIS A 33 35.76 -13.14 2.76
C HIS A 33 34.43 -13.66 2.15
N PRO A 34 34.41 -14.84 1.50
CA PRO A 34 33.20 -15.39 0.87
C PRO A 34 32.06 -15.66 1.86
N ALA A 35 32.37 -16.00 3.12
CA ALA A 35 31.35 -16.20 4.17
C ALA A 35 30.58 -14.91 4.55
N CYS A 36 31.05 -13.73 4.10
CA CYS A 36 30.33 -12.48 4.30
C CYS A 36 29.14 -12.33 3.35
N VAL A 37 29.05 -13.14 2.29
CA VAL A 37 27.92 -13.13 1.35
C VAL A 37 26.74 -13.85 1.99
N VAL A 38 25.69 -13.09 2.35
CA VAL A 38 24.48 -13.60 2.99
C VAL A 38 23.48 -14.08 1.95
N SER A 39 23.31 -13.31 0.87
CA SER A 39 22.38 -13.68 -0.21
C SER A 39 22.82 -13.10 -1.56
N VAL A 40 22.45 -13.81 -2.62
CA VAL A 40 22.66 -13.40 -4.01
C VAL A 40 21.35 -13.59 -4.75
N LEU A 41 20.95 -12.57 -5.49
CA LEU A 41 19.64 -12.50 -6.13
C LEU A 41 19.82 -12.01 -7.58
N LEU A 42 19.42 -12.85 -8.52
CA LEU A 42 19.44 -12.54 -9.94
C LEU A 42 18.09 -11.94 -10.34
N THR A 43 18.09 -10.73 -10.90
CA THR A 43 16.86 -10.01 -11.25
C THR A 43 16.95 -9.34 -12.61
N SER A 44 15.78 -9.05 -13.19
CA SER A 44 15.62 -8.17 -14.36
C SER A 44 15.52 -6.68 -13.98
N LEU A 45 15.69 -6.34 -12.70
CA LEU A 45 15.54 -5.00 -12.19
C LEU A 45 16.66 -4.09 -12.73
N ARG A 46 16.29 -2.91 -13.26
CA ARG A 46 17.25 -1.90 -13.69
C ARG A 46 17.05 -0.60 -12.92
N THR A 47 18.14 0.06 -12.55
CA THR A 47 18.15 1.44 -12.02
C THR A 47 17.45 2.43 -12.95
N GLU A 48 17.54 2.22 -14.28
CA GLU A 48 16.85 3.00 -15.29
C GLU A 48 15.71 2.21 -15.94
N SER A 49 14.48 2.75 -15.97
CA SER A 49 13.34 2.12 -16.66
C SER A 49 13.60 2.00 -18.15
N TRP A 50 13.39 0.82 -18.72
CA TRP A 50 13.38 0.57 -20.15
C TRP A 50 12.52 1.59 -20.91
N ARG A 51 13.06 2.19 -21.99
CA ARG A 51 12.21 2.75 -23.05
C ARG A 51 11.58 1.54 -23.72
N VAL A 52 10.26 1.40 -23.65
CA VAL A 52 9.52 0.36 -24.39
C VAL A 52 9.77 0.56 -25.89
N HIS A 53 10.79 -0.09 -26.44
CA HIS A 53 10.79 -0.44 -27.85
C HIS A 53 9.87 -1.64 -27.99
N ASN A 54 8.61 -1.34 -28.36
CA ASN A 54 7.66 -2.32 -28.88
C ASN A 54 8.34 -3.12 -29.99
N SER A 55 8.65 -4.40 -29.77
CA SER A 55 8.72 -5.43 -30.83
C SER A 55 9.22 -6.80 -30.39
N GLN A 56 9.57 -7.06 -29.12
CA GLN A 56 10.09 -8.38 -28.74
C GLN A 56 9.27 -9.04 -27.63
N HIS A 57 8.50 -10.05 -28.03
CA HIS A 57 7.70 -10.96 -27.21
C HIS A 57 8.53 -11.94 -26.34
N THR A 58 9.81 -11.67 -26.11
CA THR A 58 10.70 -12.53 -25.33
C THR A 58 11.02 -11.89 -23.98
N PRO A 59 10.88 -12.61 -22.84
CA PRO A 59 11.29 -12.09 -21.54
C PRO A 59 12.79 -11.80 -21.58
N ALA A 60 13.18 -10.55 -21.35
CA ALA A 60 14.59 -10.16 -21.36
C ALA A 60 15.34 -10.96 -20.28
N PRO A 61 16.53 -11.52 -20.59
CA PRO A 61 17.31 -12.32 -19.64
C PRO A 61 17.66 -11.45 -18.42
N ALA A 62 17.79 -12.03 -17.22
CA ALA A 62 18.10 -11.25 -16.02
C ALA A 62 19.42 -10.45 -16.16
N GLN A 63 19.40 -9.16 -15.79
CA GLN A 63 20.46 -8.20 -16.15
C GLN A 63 21.11 -7.54 -14.94
N SER A 64 20.58 -7.76 -13.74
CA SER A 64 21.17 -7.29 -12.49
C SER A 64 21.42 -8.44 -11.53
N VAL A 65 22.56 -8.37 -10.88
CA VAL A 65 22.88 -9.19 -9.71
C VAL A 65 22.80 -8.29 -8.50
N ILE A 66 21.99 -8.66 -7.52
CA ILE A 66 21.92 -8.01 -6.22
C ILE A 66 22.56 -8.93 -5.20
N ILE A 67 23.49 -8.40 -4.41
CA ILE A 67 24.31 -9.17 -3.48
C ILE A 67 24.21 -8.51 -2.10
N ASN A 68 23.84 -9.27 -1.09
CA ASN A 68 23.93 -8.84 0.31
C ASN A 68 25.25 -9.33 0.92
N ILE A 69 26.14 -8.40 1.25
CA ILE A 69 27.44 -8.66 1.89
C ILE A 69 27.38 -8.10 3.30
N SER A 70 27.21 -8.96 4.29
CA SER A 70 27.14 -8.60 5.72
C SER A 70 26.21 -7.39 6.00
N GLY A 71 25.05 -7.37 5.35
CA GLY A 71 24.05 -6.30 5.47
C GLY A 71 24.20 -5.15 4.47
N LYS A 72 25.30 -5.08 3.70
CA LYS A 72 25.45 -4.11 2.60
C LYS A 72 24.91 -4.71 1.31
N VAL A 73 23.83 -4.13 0.78
CA VAL A 73 23.22 -4.56 -0.48
C VAL A 73 23.85 -3.79 -1.63
N LEU A 74 24.53 -4.54 -2.50
CA LEU A 74 25.12 -4.04 -3.73
C LEU A 74 24.30 -4.50 -4.92
N MET A 75 24.10 -3.62 -5.89
CA MET A 75 23.54 -3.94 -7.18
C MET A 75 24.62 -3.79 -8.25
N ILE A 76 24.80 -4.84 -9.03
CA ILE A 76 25.70 -4.87 -10.17
C ILE A 76 24.85 -5.01 -11.42
N GLN A 77 24.92 -4.01 -12.29
CA GLN A 77 24.17 -4.01 -13.54
C GLN A 77 25.06 -4.43 -14.70
N ARG A 78 24.48 -5.22 -15.60
CA ARG A 78 25.07 -5.54 -16.89
C ARG A 78 24.82 -4.37 -17.85
N ASP A 79 25.88 -3.74 -18.32
CA ASP A 79 25.79 -2.67 -19.32
C ASP A 79 25.54 -3.29 -20.70
N GLN A 80 24.39 -3.02 -21.32
CA GLN A 80 24.04 -3.55 -22.63
C GLN A 80 24.55 -2.56 -23.70
N ARG A 81 25.87 -2.49 -23.89
CA ARG A 81 26.41 -1.83 -25.08
C ARG A 81 26.21 -2.74 -26.28
N SER A 82 25.20 -2.39 -27.08
CA SER A 82 24.89 -2.83 -28.45
C SER A 82 25.68 -4.03 -28.97
N ASP A 83 24.96 -5.11 -29.25
CA ASP A 83 25.37 -6.13 -30.22
C ASP A 83 25.85 -5.43 -31.50
N SER A 84 27.17 -5.29 -31.64
CA SER A 84 27.80 -5.13 -32.93
C SER A 84 28.01 -6.55 -33.41
N GLU A 85 27.35 -6.94 -34.50
CA GLU A 85 27.23 -8.29 -35.07
C GLU A 85 28.56 -8.94 -35.54
N ASN A 86 29.68 -8.76 -34.82
CA ASN A 86 30.91 -9.48 -35.08
C ASN A 86 31.88 -9.36 -33.89
N SER A 87 31.65 -10.12 -32.82
CA SER A 87 32.78 -10.58 -32.00
C SER A 87 32.41 -11.81 -31.18
N ASN A 88 33.20 -12.86 -31.38
CA ASN A 88 33.12 -14.13 -30.68
C ASN A 88 33.17 -13.94 -29.15
N GLY A 89 32.08 -14.33 -28.48
CA GLY A 89 32.11 -14.98 -27.16
C GLY A 89 32.64 -14.20 -25.95
N LYS A 90 32.75 -12.86 -26.01
CA LYS A 90 33.31 -12.06 -24.90
C LYS A 90 32.48 -10.83 -24.57
N LEU A 91 31.22 -11.04 -24.17
CA LEU A 91 30.28 -9.98 -23.77
C LEU A 91 30.67 -9.21 -22.48
N PHE A 92 31.73 -9.58 -21.76
CA PHE A 92 32.02 -9.00 -20.43
C PHE A 92 33.46 -8.62 -20.13
N GLN A 93 34.38 -8.60 -21.10
CA GLN A 93 35.78 -8.31 -20.79
C GLN A 93 36.07 -6.81 -20.53
N SER A 94 35.09 -5.90 -20.74
CA SER A 94 35.33 -4.46 -20.61
C SER A 94 34.09 -3.59 -20.26
N ALA A 95 33.06 -4.15 -19.61
CA ALA A 95 32.02 -3.32 -19.01
C ALA A 95 32.48 -2.92 -17.59
N GLN A 96 32.65 -1.63 -17.33
CA GLN A 96 32.89 -1.12 -15.97
C GLN A 96 31.67 -1.46 -15.10
N MET A 97 31.72 -2.62 -14.44
CA MET A 97 30.74 -3.01 -13.43
C MET A 97 30.97 -2.14 -12.19
N THR A 98 30.41 -0.94 -12.16
CA THR A 98 30.43 -0.11 -10.95
C THR A 98 29.34 -0.62 -10.00
N PRO A 99 29.68 -1.23 -8.86
CA PRO A 99 28.69 -1.68 -7.89
C PRO A 99 27.99 -0.46 -7.27
N ILE A 100 26.66 -0.46 -7.26
CA ILE A 100 25.86 0.57 -6.63
C ILE A 100 25.40 0.07 -5.26
N VAL A 101 25.71 0.81 -4.20
CA VAL A 101 25.21 0.51 -2.86
C VAL A 101 23.74 0.95 -2.77
N LEU A 102 22.83 0.00 -2.56
CA LEU A 102 21.40 0.28 -2.40
C LEU A 102 21.03 0.56 -0.95
N ALA A 103 21.51 -0.26 -0.02
CA ALA A 103 21.20 -0.13 1.40
C ALA A 103 22.28 -0.74 2.27
N SER A 104 22.31 -0.31 3.54
CA SER A 104 23.13 -0.88 4.61
C SER A 104 22.24 -1.52 5.68
N SER A 105 22.81 -2.42 6.46
CA SER A 105 22.13 -3.15 7.55
C SER A 105 20.88 -3.91 7.08
N CYS A 106 20.89 -4.43 5.85
CA CYS A 106 19.78 -5.18 5.28
C CYS A 106 19.79 -6.63 5.79
N GLU A 107 18.70 -7.03 6.44
CA GLU A 107 18.49 -8.38 6.95
C GLU A 107 17.85 -9.27 5.89
N ALA A 108 16.84 -8.74 5.20
CA ALA A 108 16.07 -9.49 4.22
C ALA A 108 15.82 -8.69 2.92
N LEU A 109 15.76 -9.42 1.81
CA LEU A 109 15.63 -8.90 0.45
C LEU A 109 14.52 -9.68 -0.27
N TRP A 110 13.57 -8.98 -0.87
CA TRP A 110 12.52 -9.60 -1.68
C TRP A 110 12.37 -8.90 -3.03
N CYS A 111 12.23 -9.69 -4.09
CA CYS A 111 11.87 -9.22 -5.43
C CYS A 111 10.82 -10.17 -6.02
N SER A 112 10.00 -9.66 -6.93
CA SER A 112 9.19 -10.56 -7.76
C SER A 112 10.08 -11.26 -8.80
N SER A 113 9.88 -12.56 -8.97
CA SER A 113 10.44 -13.33 -10.08
C SER A 113 9.54 -13.32 -11.31
N CYS A 114 8.31 -12.80 -11.20
CA CYS A 114 7.33 -12.86 -12.29
C CYS A 114 7.53 -11.75 -13.33
N ALA A 115 7.73 -12.15 -14.59
CA ALA A 115 7.94 -11.24 -15.71
C ALA A 115 6.64 -10.58 -16.23
N VAL A 116 5.48 -11.18 -15.95
CA VAL A 116 4.17 -10.66 -16.35
C VAL A 116 3.34 -10.48 -15.09
N SER A 117 3.04 -9.24 -14.74
CA SER A 117 2.18 -8.94 -13.61
C SER A 117 1.17 -7.87 -13.97
N HIS A 118 -0.05 -8.03 -13.48
CA HIS A 118 -1.12 -7.05 -13.60
C HIS A 118 -0.81 -5.74 -12.84
N LYS A 119 0.16 -5.78 -11.91
CA LYS A 119 0.56 -4.62 -11.08
C LYS A 119 2.07 -4.35 -11.21
N PRO A 120 2.51 -3.78 -12.35
CA PRO A 120 3.93 -3.64 -12.67
C PRO A 120 4.70 -2.78 -11.67
N HIS A 121 4.04 -1.79 -11.04
CA HIS A 121 4.66 -0.96 -10.01
C HIS A 121 5.07 -1.76 -8.79
N LEU A 122 4.25 -2.71 -8.34
CA LEU A 122 4.52 -3.51 -7.16
C LEU A 122 5.40 -4.72 -7.48
N SER A 123 5.19 -5.38 -8.62
CA SER A 123 5.98 -6.54 -9.01
C SER A 123 7.44 -6.18 -9.33
N HIS A 124 7.68 -5.06 -10.01
CA HIS A 124 9.04 -4.61 -10.35
C HIS A 124 9.71 -3.80 -9.22
N ALA A 125 9.13 -3.80 -8.02
CA ALA A 125 9.71 -3.19 -6.83
C ALA A 125 10.72 -4.14 -6.17
N LEU A 126 11.80 -3.57 -5.62
CA LEU A 126 12.70 -4.28 -4.72
C LEU A 126 12.38 -3.90 -3.28
N TRP A 127 12.26 -4.89 -2.43
CA TRP A 127 11.92 -4.70 -1.03
C TRP A 127 13.10 -5.08 -0.16
N LEU A 128 13.45 -4.18 0.75
CA LEU A 128 14.62 -4.25 1.62
C LEU A 128 14.15 -4.07 3.06
N HIS A 129 14.45 -5.02 3.94
CA HIS A 129 14.25 -4.81 5.38
C HIS A 129 15.58 -4.53 6.06
N CYS A 130 15.72 -3.34 6.64
CA CYS A 130 16.95 -2.82 7.22
C CYS A 130 16.87 -2.71 8.76
N GLY A 131 16.33 -3.73 9.43
CA GLY A 131 16.25 -3.80 10.90
C GLY A 131 15.71 -2.49 11.52
N VAL A 132 16.56 -1.80 12.28
CA VAL A 132 16.24 -0.51 12.94
C VAL A 132 15.79 0.60 11.98
N HIS A 133 16.25 0.58 10.72
CA HIS A 133 15.88 1.57 9.72
C HIS A 133 14.54 1.26 9.03
N GLY A 134 13.86 0.18 9.44
CA GLY A 134 12.60 -0.26 8.89
C GLY A 134 12.72 -0.85 7.49
N THR A 135 11.59 -0.89 6.80
CA THR A 135 11.48 -1.45 5.46
C THR A 135 11.59 -0.34 4.42
N ARG A 136 12.27 -0.62 3.30
CA ARG A 136 12.41 0.29 2.17
C ARG A 136 11.89 -0.40 0.92
N ALA A 137 10.96 0.25 0.24
CA ALA A 137 10.49 -0.17 -1.07
C ALA A 137 11.19 0.68 -2.15
N TRP A 138 11.94 0.04 -3.03
CA TRP A 138 12.56 0.67 -4.19
C TRP A 138 11.66 0.49 -5.40
N LEU A 139 10.77 1.46 -5.59
CA LEU A 139 9.67 1.42 -6.55
C LEU A 139 10.09 1.99 -7.91
N PRO A 140 9.69 1.39 -9.04
CA PRO A 140 9.82 2.01 -10.35
C PRO A 140 8.84 3.17 -10.53
N LEU A 141 9.34 4.26 -11.10
CA LEU A 141 8.54 5.37 -11.61
C LEU A 141 8.48 5.20 -13.13
N PHE A 142 7.29 4.87 -13.65
CA PHE A 142 7.10 4.80 -15.09
C PHE A 142 6.85 6.21 -15.62
N PRO A 143 7.59 6.64 -16.67
CA PRO A 143 7.40 7.96 -17.23
C PRO A 143 5.98 8.08 -17.81
N ASN A 144 5.33 9.20 -17.53
CA ASN A 144 4.07 9.51 -18.19
C ASN A 144 4.33 9.69 -19.70
N SER A 145 3.50 9.08 -20.55
CA SER A 145 3.56 9.22 -22.01
C SER A 145 3.52 10.69 -22.47
N ALA A 146 2.89 11.56 -21.66
CA ALA A 146 2.80 13.00 -21.90
C ALA A 146 4.08 13.80 -21.56
N ASP A 147 4.93 13.32 -20.66
CA ASP A 147 6.07 14.08 -20.12
C ASP A 147 7.39 13.67 -20.78
N LYS A 148 7.65 14.26 -21.95
CA LYS A 148 8.94 14.10 -22.68
C LYS A 148 10.06 15.00 -22.12
N SER A 149 9.76 15.86 -21.14
CA SER A 149 10.62 16.95 -20.66
C SER A 149 11.57 16.59 -19.52
N HIS A 150 11.26 15.55 -18.72
CA HIS A 150 12.03 15.22 -17.51
C HIS A 150 12.95 14.00 -17.71
N THR A 151 13.95 14.12 -18.58
CA THR A 151 15.02 13.12 -18.74
C THR A 151 15.96 13.01 -17.53
N PHE A 152 15.88 13.95 -16.58
CA PHE A 152 16.79 14.05 -15.42
C PHE A 152 16.26 13.41 -14.13
N MET A 153 14.99 12.97 -14.09
CA MET A 153 14.44 12.35 -12.88
C MET A 153 14.91 10.90 -12.74
N ALA A 154 15.34 10.53 -11.53
CA ALA A 154 15.63 9.15 -11.18
C ALA A 154 14.37 8.30 -11.41
N ARG A 155 14.50 7.27 -12.26
CA ARG A 155 13.38 6.41 -12.67
C ARG A 155 12.93 5.42 -11.61
N ARG A 156 13.57 5.43 -10.44
CA ARG A 156 13.19 4.65 -9.27
C ARG A 156 13.32 5.49 -8.02
N ILE A 157 12.45 5.23 -7.05
CA ILE A 157 12.42 5.95 -5.80
C ILE A 157 12.46 4.99 -4.62
N MET A 158 13.26 5.33 -3.61
CA MET A 158 13.35 4.56 -2.37
C MET A 158 12.41 5.16 -1.32
N LEU A 159 11.38 4.41 -0.95
CA LEU A 159 10.33 4.80 -0.02
C LEU A 159 10.53 4.06 1.32
N PRO A 160 11.01 4.75 2.37
CA PRO A 160 11.15 4.15 3.70
C PRO A 160 9.81 4.17 4.43
N PHE A 161 9.50 3.09 5.14
CA PHE A 161 8.42 3.05 6.12
C PHE A 161 8.67 1.95 7.16
N THR A 162 8.04 2.09 8.32
CA THR A 162 8.19 1.17 9.45
C THR A 162 6.90 0.39 9.65
N PRO A 163 6.81 -0.87 9.19
CA PRO A 163 5.69 -1.73 9.57
C PRO A 163 5.76 -2.02 11.08
N SER A 164 4.63 -2.30 11.72
CA SER A 164 4.64 -2.71 13.14
C SER A 164 4.98 -4.18 13.34
N ILE A 165 5.02 -4.97 12.25
CA ILE A 165 5.40 -6.38 12.24
C ILE A 165 6.82 -6.58 11.71
N TYR A 166 7.49 -7.63 12.17
CA TYR A 166 8.75 -8.06 11.57
C TYR A 166 8.47 -8.77 10.23
N PRO A 167 8.91 -8.23 9.08
CA PRO A 167 8.55 -8.76 7.78
C PRO A 167 9.27 -10.07 7.48
N LEU A 168 8.51 -11.09 7.10
CA LEU A 168 9.00 -12.40 6.67
C LEU A 168 8.87 -12.58 5.15
N ALA A 169 7.77 -12.10 4.56
CA ALA A 169 7.51 -12.19 3.13
C ALA A 169 6.65 -11.02 2.63
N VAL A 170 6.81 -10.67 1.35
CA VAL A 170 6.04 -9.64 0.68
C VAL A 170 5.20 -10.27 -0.43
N LEU A 171 3.88 -10.08 -0.37
CA LEU A 171 2.97 -10.42 -1.46
C LEU A 171 2.81 -9.18 -2.36
N PHE A 172 3.51 -9.17 -3.49
CA PHE A 172 3.57 -7.99 -4.38
C PHE A 172 2.21 -7.69 -5.02
N GLU A 173 1.53 -8.71 -5.56
CA GLU A 173 0.26 -8.50 -6.27
C GLU A 173 -0.90 -8.17 -5.34
N GLU A 174 -0.81 -8.61 -4.08
CA GLU A 174 -1.81 -8.35 -3.05
C GLU A 174 -1.42 -7.18 -2.13
N GLY A 175 -0.30 -6.48 -2.31
CA GLY A 175 -0.02 -5.33 -1.44
C GLY A 175 0.06 -5.65 0.08
N ILE A 176 0.34 -6.91 0.44
CA ILE A 176 0.33 -7.41 1.82
C ILE A 176 1.76 -7.78 2.24
N LEU A 177 2.10 -7.38 3.46
CA LEU A 177 3.32 -7.77 4.17
C LEU A 177 2.96 -8.86 5.17
N LEU A 178 3.58 -10.03 5.04
CA LEU A 178 3.46 -11.10 6.00
C LEU A 178 4.60 -10.98 7.00
N GLY A 179 4.29 -11.06 8.29
CA GLY A 179 5.28 -10.90 9.33
C GLY A 179 4.98 -11.70 10.58
N ALA A 180 5.88 -11.55 11.53
CA ALA A 180 5.75 -12.07 12.88
C ALA A 180 5.65 -10.91 13.87
N GLU A 181 4.78 -11.08 14.85
CA GLU A 181 4.65 -10.24 16.02
C GLU A 181 4.96 -11.08 17.25
N THR A 182 5.66 -10.48 18.22
CA THR A 182 6.03 -11.17 19.46
C THR A 182 5.27 -10.54 20.59
N ASP A 183 4.30 -11.27 21.14
CA ASP A 183 3.60 -10.90 22.35
C ASP A 183 4.34 -11.48 23.55
N THR A 184 4.90 -10.60 24.38
CA THR A 184 5.55 -10.99 25.63
C THR A 184 4.61 -10.75 26.80
N SER A 185 4.14 -11.81 27.43
CA SER A 185 3.31 -11.73 28.63
C SER A 185 4.05 -12.33 29.83
N LEU A 186 3.97 -11.68 30.98
CA LEU A 186 4.50 -12.21 32.23
C LEU A 186 3.43 -13.12 32.85
N LEU A 187 3.67 -14.44 32.81
CA LEU A 187 2.81 -15.36 33.54
C LEU A 187 3.02 -15.14 35.05
N THR A 188 1.94 -14.74 35.71
CA THR A 188 1.91 -14.61 37.16
C THR A 188 1.64 -16.00 37.74
N CYS A 189 2.69 -16.72 38.10
CA CYS A 189 2.55 -17.89 38.96
C CYS A 189 2.44 -17.42 40.42
N GLY A 190 1.65 -18.12 41.24
CA GLY A 190 1.31 -17.74 42.61
C GLY A 190 2.51 -17.46 43.51
N ALA A 191 2.22 -16.89 44.69
CA ALA A 191 3.07 -16.10 45.61
C ALA A 191 4.50 -16.59 45.99
N ALA A 192 5.03 -17.68 45.44
CA ALA A 192 6.36 -18.22 45.74
C ALA A 192 7.22 -18.56 44.50
N SER A 193 6.77 -18.32 43.27
CA SER A 193 7.52 -18.68 42.05
C SER A 193 7.77 -17.49 41.13
N LEU A 194 9.04 -17.35 40.71
CA LEU A 194 9.55 -16.32 39.79
C LEU A 194 8.66 -16.18 38.54
N HIS A 195 8.33 -14.95 38.16
CA HIS A 195 7.61 -14.64 36.92
C HIS A 195 8.38 -15.21 35.71
N GLN A 196 7.75 -16.11 34.96
CA GLN A 196 8.31 -16.62 33.71
C GLN A 196 7.78 -15.79 32.53
N PRO A 197 8.66 -15.18 31.71
CA PRO A 197 8.23 -14.51 30.50
C PRO A 197 7.78 -15.54 29.47
N LEU A 198 6.50 -15.54 29.12
CA LEU A 198 6.00 -16.27 27.97
C LEU A 198 6.08 -15.36 26.76
N THR A 199 6.83 -15.82 25.75
CA THR A 199 6.92 -15.15 24.46
C THR A 199 6.13 -15.98 23.46
N VAL A 200 5.04 -15.44 22.93
CA VAL A 200 4.25 -16.07 21.89
C VAL A 200 4.53 -15.33 20.60
N ILE A 201 4.97 -16.07 19.58
CA ILE A 201 5.19 -15.52 18.25
C ILE A 201 3.93 -15.79 17.43
N GLY A 202 3.21 -14.71 17.12
CA GLY A 202 2.05 -14.71 16.23
C GLY A 202 2.47 -14.43 14.79
N ARG A 203 1.85 -15.10 13.82
CA ARG A 203 1.97 -14.73 12.40
C ARG A 203 0.85 -13.75 12.06
N THR A 204 1.20 -12.58 11.57
CA THR A 204 0.24 -11.50 11.25
C THR A 204 0.50 -10.94 9.85
N SER A 205 -0.51 -10.30 9.29
CA SER A 205 -0.47 -9.72 7.94
C SER A 205 -0.87 -8.26 7.98
N GLN A 206 -0.13 -7.39 7.30
CA GLN A 206 -0.44 -5.96 7.21
C GLN A 206 -0.50 -5.49 5.77
N VAL A 207 -1.48 -4.64 5.46
CA VAL A 207 -1.58 -3.98 4.15
C VAL A 207 -0.60 -2.82 4.13
N TYR A 208 0.39 -2.82 3.23
CA TYR A 208 1.39 -1.74 3.18
C TYR A 208 1.06 -0.61 2.19
N LEU A 209 0.03 -0.79 1.36
CA LEU A 209 -0.29 0.13 0.26
C LEU A 209 -0.43 1.59 0.74
N HIS A 210 -1.08 1.79 1.89
CA HIS A 210 -1.28 3.10 2.49
C HIS A 210 0.06 3.80 2.85
N HIS A 211 1.08 3.05 3.30
CA HIS A 211 2.41 3.61 3.54
C HIS A 211 3.10 4.07 2.25
N LEU A 212 2.97 3.30 1.16
CA LEU A 212 3.54 3.71 -0.14
C LEU A 212 2.88 4.98 -0.68
N LEU A 213 1.55 5.03 -0.67
CA LEU A 213 0.78 6.18 -1.13
C LEU A 213 1.13 7.43 -0.29
N ARG A 214 1.23 7.28 1.04
CA ARG A 214 1.64 8.36 1.93
C ARG A 214 3.03 8.91 1.58
N GLN A 215 4.01 8.04 1.34
CA GLN A 215 5.37 8.44 1.01
C GLN A 215 5.45 9.10 -0.38
N LEU A 216 4.67 8.63 -1.36
CA LEU A 216 4.60 9.25 -2.69
C LEU A 216 3.96 10.64 -2.63
N LEU A 217 2.85 10.79 -1.90
CA LEU A 217 2.16 12.07 -1.72
C LEU A 217 3.02 13.08 -0.96
N ARG A 218 3.77 12.63 0.06
CA ARG A 218 4.78 13.45 0.77
C ARG A 218 5.85 14.04 -0.14
N ARG A 219 6.24 13.31 -1.18
CA ARG A 219 7.27 13.73 -2.13
C ARG A 219 6.71 14.47 -3.36
N ASN A 220 5.45 14.89 -3.30
CA ASN A 220 4.75 15.55 -4.40
C ASN A 220 4.65 14.71 -5.69
N LEU A 221 4.59 13.39 -5.57
CA LEU A 221 4.45 12.45 -6.69
C LEU A 221 3.00 11.94 -6.82
N GLY A 222 2.03 12.86 -6.84
CA GLY A 222 0.60 12.53 -6.84
C GLY A 222 0.17 11.67 -8.04
N TYR A 223 0.69 11.94 -9.23
CA TYR A 223 0.41 11.14 -10.43
C TYR A 223 0.85 9.68 -10.28
N HIS A 224 2.07 9.43 -9.79
CA HIS A 224 2.56 8.06 -9.56
C HIS A 224 1.80 7.37 -8.42
N ALA A 225 1.41 8.10 -7.38
CA ALA A 225 0.53 7.56 -6.35
C ALA A 225 -0.82 7.12 -6.93
N TRP A 226 -1.38 7.92 -7.85
CA TRP A 226 -2.62 7.59 -8.54
C TRP A 226 -2.47 6.36 -9.43
N GLU A 227 -1.38 6.25 -10.17
CA GLU A 227 -1.11 5.09 -11.03
C GLU A 227 -1.02 3.79 -10.20
N VAL A 228 -0.25 3.81 -9.10
CA VAL A 228 -0.14 2.68 -8.16
C VAL A 228 -1.51 2.32 -7.58
N ALA A 229 -2.27 3.31 -7.10
CA ALA A 229 -3.59 3.07 -6.53
C ALA A 229 -4.62 2.58 -7.57
N SER A 230 -4.54 3.07 -8.81
CA SER A 230 -5.42 2.64 -9.90
C SER A 230 -5.18 1.18 -10.27
N THR A 231 -3.93 0.71 -10.29
CA THR A 231 -3.63 -0.73 -10.49
C THR A 231 -4.07 -1.60 -9.32
N CYS A 232 -4.27 -1.01 -8.14
CA CYS A 232 -4.67 -1.68 -6.91
C CYS A 232 -6.18 -1.59 -6.64
N ARG A 233 -6.97 -1.00 -7.53
CA ARG A 233 -8.41 -0.74 -7.33
C ARG A 233 -9.24 -2.02 -7.15
N ASP A 234 -8.83 -3.10 -7.80
CA ASP A 234 -9.56 -4.38 -7.78
C ASP A 234 -9.40 -5.14 -6.46
N LEU A 235 -8.53 -4.67 -5.55
CA LEU A 235 -8.28 -5.33 -4.28
C LEU A 235 -9.45 -5.09 -3.30
N PRO A 236 -9.95 -6.13 -2.60
CA PRO A 236 -11.14 -6.02 -1.77
C PRO A 236 -10.97 -5.07 -0.56
N TYR A 237 -9.75 -4.93 -0.04
CA TYR A 237 -9.42 -4.04 1.08
C TYR A 237 -8.92 -2.66 0.61
N PHE A 238 -8.99 -2.33 -0.68
CA PHE A 238 -8.53 -1.04 -1.19
C PHE A 238 -9.20 0.18 -0.52
N PRO A 239 -10.54 0.20 -0.32
CA PRO A 239 -11.19 1.30 0.41
C PRO A 239 -10.68 1.44 1.85
N HIS A 240 -10.38 0.32 2.50
CA HIS A 240 -9.83 0.29 3.84
C HIS A 240 -8.36 0.78 3.88
N ALA A 241 -7.57 0.49 2.85
CA ALA A 241 -6.22 1.05 2.73
C ALA A 241 -6.24 2.58 2.61
N LEU A 242 -7.20 3.15 1.87
CA LEU A 242 -7.40 4.61 1.79
C LEU A 242 -7.90 5.19 3.12
N GLU A 243 -8.73 4.45 3.84
CA GLU A 243 -9.19 4.82 5.19
C GLU A 243 -8.00 4.90 6.16
N LEU A 244 -7.14 3.89 6.19
CA LEU A 244 -5.91 3.88 7.00
C LEU A 244 -4.96 5.02 6.63
N LEU A 245 -4.82 5.33 5.34
CA LEU A 245 -4.04 6.47 4.86
C LEU A 245 -4.57 7.79 5.44
N LEU A 246 -5.88 8.03 5.31
CA LEU A 246 -6.51 9.26 5.78
C LEU A 246 -6.41 9.39 7.30
N HIS A 247 -6.67 8.30 8.01
CA HIS A 247 -6.62 8.24 9.47
C HIS A 247 -5.21 8.54 10.00
N GLN A 248 -4.17 7.86 9.50
CA GLN A 248 -2.79 8.09 9.95
C GLN A 248 -2.31 9.52 9.68
N VAL A 249 -2.65 10.09 8.51
CA VAL A 249 -2.26 11.47 8.18
C VAL A 249 -2.98 12.46 9.10
N LEU A 250 -4.26 12.23 9.39
CA LEU A 250 -5.04 13.07 10.30
C LEU A 250 -4.47 13.03 11.73
N GLU A 251 -4.17 11.83 12.25
CA GLU A 251 -3.59 11.69 13.60
C GLU A 251 -2.21 12.34 13.72
N GLU A 252 -1.37 12.20 12.70
CA GLU A 252 -0.03 12.80 12.70
C GLU A 252 -0.07 14.32 12.64
N GLU A 253 -0.95 14.89 11.82
CA GLU A 253 -1.14 16.35 11.77
C GLU A 253 -1.76 16.88 13.06
N ALA A 254 -2.68 16.13 13.68
CA ALA A 254 -3.27 16.50 14.97
C ALA A 254 -2.29 16.43 16.14
N SER A 255 -1.32 15.50 16.09
CA SER A 255 -0.25 15.38 17.09
C SER A 255 0.84 16.45 16.91
N SER A 256 0.96 17.03 15.71
CA SER A 256 1.93 18.08 15.43
C SER A 256 1.55 19.39 16.14
N LYS A 257 2.46 19.91 16.97
CA LYS A 257 2.24 21.09 17.82
C LYS A 257 2.32 22.43 17.06
N ASP A 258 2.93 22.41 15.87
CA ASP A 258 3.12 23.58 15.02
C ASP A 258 2.39 23.35 13.67
N PRO A 259 1.77 24.38 13.07
CA PRO A 259 1.18 24.25 11.75
C PRO A 259 2.27 23.86 10.75
N LEU A 260 2.21 22.62 10.30
CA LEU A 260 3.16 22.10 9.30
C LEU A 260 3.03 22.96 8.03
N PRO A 261 4.12 23.50 7.48
CA PRO A 261 4.08 24.36 6.30
C PRO A 261 3.55 23.64 5.04
N ASP A 262 3.53 22.30 5.06
CA ASP A 262 2.98 21.44 4.00
C ASP A 262 1.98 20.43 4.60
N CYS A 263 0.75 20.87 4.88
CA CYS A 263 -0.33 19.95 5.25
C CYS A 263 -0.53 18.90 4.13
N LEU A 264 -0.41 17.62 4.49
CA LEU A 264 -0.61 16.49 3.60
C LEU A 264 -2.09 16.14 3.48
N LEU A 265 -2.90 16.45 4.50
CA LEU A 265 -4.32 16.12 4.54
C LEU A 265 -5.11 16.66 3.33
N PRO A 266 -4.97 17.93 2.90
CA PRO A 266 -5.65 18.41 1.69
C PRO A 266 -5.30 17.61 0.44
N ARG A 267 -4.02 17.28 0.25
CA ARG A 267 -3.55 16.46 -0.88
C ARG A 267 -4.11 15.04 -0.84
N VAL A 268 -4.16 14.44 0.34
CA VAL A 268 -4.73 13.10 0.53
C VAL A 268 -6.24 13.10 0.26
N VAL A 269 -6.96 14.13 0.71
CA VAL A 269 -8.40 14.26 0.46
C VAL A 269 -8.68 14.45 -1.03
N GLU A 270 -7.95 15.32 -1.72
CA GLU A 270 -8.04 15.49 -3.18
C GLU A 270 -7.75 14.17 -3.90
N PHE A 271 -6.68 13.48 -3.51
CA PHE A 271 -6.33 12.17 -4.04
C PHE A 271 -7.45 11.13 -3.83
N ILE A 272 -8.08 11.09 -2.65
CA ILE A 272 -9.16 10.14 -2.35
C ILE A 272 -10.42 10.46 -3.18
N ARG A 273 -10.71 11.74 -3.48
CA ARG A 273 -11.85 12.16 -4.30
C ARG A 273 -11.81 11.64 -5.75
N GLU A 274 -10.63 11.30 -6.27
CA GLU A 274 -10.46 10.69 -7.60
C GLU A 274 -11.04 9.26 -7.69
N PHE A 275 -11.38 8.64 -6.55
CA PHE A 275 -11.93 7.28 -6.49
C PHE A 275 -13.43 7.29 -6.17
N PRO A 276 -14.23 6.36 -6.75
CA PRO A 276 -15.69 6.35 -6.58
C PRO A 276 -16.15 6.05 -5.13
N PHE A 277 -15.28 5.51 -4.29
CA PHE A 277 -15.60 5.12 -2.91
C PHE A 277 -15.27 6.20 -1.87
N TYR A 278 -14.90 7.40 -2.30
CA TYR A 278 -14.37 8.45 -1.42
C TYR A 278 -15.34 8.85 -0.28
N LEU A 279 -16.65 8.94 -0.56
CA LEU A 279 -17.67 9.26 0.44
C LEU A 279 -17.66 8.25 1.59
N ARG A 280 -17.62 6.95 1.23
CA ARG A 280 -17.56 5.86 2.21
C ARG A 280 -16.28 5.92 3.04
N THR A 281 -15.13 6.13 2.39
CA THR A 281 -13.82 6.20 3.07
C THR A 281 -13.77 7.35 4.09
N ILE A 282 -14.26 8.56 3.73
CA ILE A 282 -14.27 9.71 4.64
C ILE A 282 -15.15 9.44 5.86
N VAL A 283 -16.34 8.85 5.68
CA VAL A 283 -17.25 8.54 6.78
C VAL A 283 -16.69 7.49 7.72
N GLN A 284 -16.15 6.41 7.17
CA GLN A 284 -15.58 5.32 7.96
C GLN A 284 -14.39 5.82 8.78
N CYS A 285 -13.53 6.66 8.17
CA CYS A 285 -12.47 7.35 8.88
C CYS A 285 -13.04 8.23 10.00
N ALA A 286 -13.99 9.13 9.70
CA ALA A 286 -14.58 10.03 10.69
C ALA A 286 -15.16 9.27 11.89
N ARG A 287 -15.89 8.18 11.67
CA ARG A 287 -16.50 7.35 12.73
C ARG A 287 -15.50 6.65 13.65
N LYS A 288 -14.26 6.43 13.19
CA LYS A 288 -13.18 5.84 13.99
C LYS A 288 -12.24 6.88 14.60
N THR A 289 -12.41 8.15 14.25
CA THR A 289 -11.60 9.26 14.77
C THR A 289 -12.31 9.99 15.90
N GLU A 290 -11.52 10.62 16.78
CA GLU A 290 -12.05 11.41 17.88
C GLU A 290 -12.85 12.65 17.40
N LEU A 291 -13.93 12.98 18.12
CA LEU A 291 -14.82 14.11 17.81
C LEU A 291 -14.09 15.45 17.69
N ALA A 292 -12.99 15.64 18.43
CA ALA A 292 -12.19 16.85 18.40
C ALA A 292 -11.58 17.11 17.01
N LEU A 293 -11.22 16.05 16.28
CA LEU A 293 -10.56 16.12 14.98
C LEU A 293 -11.56 16.32 13.83
N TRP A 294 -12.85 16.11 14.06
CA TRP A 294 -13.87 16.20 13.01
C TRP A 294 -13.95 17.58 12.40
N ARG A 295 -13.81 18.64 13.21
CA ARG A 295 -13.84 20.03 12.69
C ARG A 295 -12.70 20.28 11.71
N TYR A 296 -11.52 19.70 11.97
CA TYR A 296 -10.36 19.81 11.09
C TYR A 296 -10.51 18.93 9.84
N LEU A 297 -10.96 17.68 9.99
CA LEU A 297 -11.23 16.80 8.85
C LEU A 297 -12.24 17.43 7.87
N PHE A 298 -13.35 17.96 8.38
CA PHE A 298 -14.41 18.54 7.54
C PHE A 298 -14.11 19.96 7.03
N SER A 299 -13.13 20.67 7.60
CA SER A 299 -12.67 21.92 6.97
C SER A 299 -11.97 21.64 5.64
N VAL A 300 -11.31 20.49 5.51
CA VAL A 300 -10.59 20.05 4.31
C VAL A 300 -11.46 19.18 3.40
N ALA A 301 -12.16 18.18 3.95
CA ALA A 301 -13.00 17.24 3.21
C ALA A 301 -14.25 17.88 2.60
N GLY A 302 -14.67 19.03 3.11
CA GLY A 302 -15.92 19.71 2.75
C GLY A 302 -17.02 19.48 3.79
N SER A 303 -18.08 20.29 3.71
CA SER A 303 -19.11 20.27 4.75
C SER A 303 -19.86 18.92 4.79
N PRO A 304 -20.10 18.35 5.99
CA PRO A 304 -20.80 17.06 6.13
C PRO A 304 -22.18 17.06 5.47
N ARG A 305 -22.87 18.21 5.44
CA ARG A 305 -24.18 18.39 4.77
C ARG A 305 -24.11 18.10 3.28
N LEU A 306 -23.10 18.67 2.60
CA LEU A 306 -22.94 18.48 1.15
C LEU A 306 -22.57 17.04 0.83
N LEU A 307 -21.70 16.44 1.65
CA LEU A 307 -21.33 15.03 1.50
C LEU A 307 -22.53 14.09 1.74
N PHE A 308 -23.40 14.41 2.70
CA PHE A 308 -24.65 13.69 2.93
C PHE A 308 -25.62 13.80 1.74
N ILE A 309 -25.85 15.02 1.22
CA ILE A 309 -26.73 15.23 0.06
C ILE A 309 -26.20 14.46 -1.15
N LYS A 310 -24.90 14.56 -1.41
CA LYS A 310 -24.27 13.82 -2.51
C LYS A 310 -24.38 12.30 -2.34
N ALA A 311 -24.22 11.78 -1.12
CA ALA A 311 -24.43 10.36 -0.85
C ALA A 311 -25.89 9.92 -1.09
N LEU A 312 -26.85 10.81 -0.85
CA LEU A 312 -28.27 10.58 -1.14
C LEU A 312 -28.54 10.56 -2.66
N GLU A 313 -27.97 11.52 -3.39
CA GLU A 313 -28.05 11.59 -4.87
C GLU A 313 -27.42 10.35 -5.52
N ASP A 314 -26.27 9.89 -5.00
CA ASP A 314 -25.58 8.69 -5.46
C ASP A 314 -26.27 7.37 -5.02
N SER A 315 -27.44 7.45 -4.37
CA SER A 315 -28.19 6.31 -3.81
C SER A 315 -27.39 5.43 -2.83
N GLN A 316 -26.33 5.97 -2.23
CA GLN A 316 -25.50 5.29 -1.22
C GLN A 316 -26.11 5.44 0.18
N LEU A 317 -27.29 4.83 0.37
CA LEU A 317 -28.13 5.01 1.56
C LEU A 317 -27.42 4.63 2.88
N GLU A 318 -26.57 3.60 2.89
CA GLU A 318 -25.82 3.17 4.08
C GLU A 318 -24.73 4.18 4.47
N THR A 319 -24.05 4.75 3.47
CA THR A 319 -23.06 5.82 3.66
C THR A 319 -23.77 7.09 4.16
N ALA A 320 -24.91 7.43 3.58
CA ALA A 320 -25.73 8.57 4.01
C ALA A 320 -26.22 8.41 5.46
N ALA A 321 -26.64 7.20 5.86
CA ALA A 321 -27.01 6.90 7.25
C ALA A 321 -25.83 7.09 8.21
N SER A 322 -24.62 6.71 7.79
CA SER A 322 -23.42 6.93 8.59
C SER A 322 -23.02 8.41 8.67
N TYR A 323 -23.24 9.21 7.61
CA TYR A 323 -23.13 10.68 7.67
C TYR A 323 -24.17 11.32 8.59
N LEU A 324 -25.38 10.75 8.70
CA LEU A 324 -26.42 11.24 9.60
C LEU A 324 -25.97 11.21 11.07
N ILE A 325 -25.26 10.16 11.47
CA ILE A 325 -24.67 10.02 12.81
C ILE A 325 -23.64 11.14 13.05
N ILE A 326 -22.86 11.48 12.03
CA ILE A 326 -21.86 12.56 12.11
C ILE A 326 -22.56 13.92 12.24
N LEU A 327 -23.57 14.17 11.40
CA LEU A 327 -24.37 15.39 11.40
C LEU A 327 -25.08 15.62 12.75
N GLN A 328 -25.56 14.56 13.39
CA GLN A 328 -26.19 14.66 14.71
C GLN A 328 -25.24 15.23 15.78
N ASN A 329 -23.95 14.91 15.72
CA ASN A 329 -22.98 15.39 16.69
C ASN A 329 -22.44 16.80 16.36
N LEU A 330 -22.49 17.21 15.09
CA LEU A 330 -21.95 18.51 14.65
C LEU A 330 -23.01 19.61 14.56
N GLU A 331 -24.29 19.26 14.47
CA GLU A 331 -25.39 20.20 14.19
C GLU A 331 -26.55 20.09 15.18
N SER A 332 -27.50 21.03 15.07
CA SER A 332 -28.69 21.03 15.91
C SER A 332 -29.64 19.87 15.56
N ALA A 333 -30.32 19.36 16.59
CA ALA A 333 -31.25 18.24 16.46
C ALA A 333 -32.45 18.51 15.52
N THR A 334 -32.75 19.76 15.18
CA THR A 334 -33.80 20.11 14.20
C THR A 334 -33.35 19.83 12.76
N VAL A 335 -32.12 20.20 12.41
CA VAL A 335 -31.57 20.00 11.07
C VAL A 335 -31.30 18.52 10.81
N SER A 336 -30.74 17.81 11.81
CA SER A 336 -30.54 16.37 11.73
C SER A 336 -31.86 15.60 11.51
N ARG A 337 -32.96 16.01 12.15
CA ARG A 337 -34.30 15.41 11.91
C ARG A 337 -34.77 15.55 10.47
N ASN A 338 -34.66 16.75 9.88
CA ASN A 338 -35.06 16.96 8.49
C ASN A 338 -34.22 16.11 7.51
N HIS A 339 -32.94 15.90 7.79
CA HIS A 339 -32.11 15.00 6.99
C HIS A 339 -32.46 13.54 7.21
N ALA A 340 -32.80 13.14 8.44
CA ALA A 340 -33.23 11.80 8.78
C ALA A 340 -34.56 11.42 8.12
N THR A 341 -35.55 12.33 8.07
CA THR A 341 -36.81 12.08 7.36
C THR A 341 -36.59 11.95 5.86
N ARG A 342 -35.77 12.83 5.26
CA ARG A 342 -35.42 12.73 3.83
C ARG A 342 -34.70 11.42 3.49
N LEU A 343 -33.80 10.97 4.35
CA LEU A 343 -33.14 9.68 4.17
C LEU A 343 -34.15 8.53 4.31
N LEU A 344 -35.06 8.60 5.29
CA LEU A 344 -36.11 7.60 5.46
C LEU A 344 -36.99 7.50 4.20
N ASP A 345 -37.46 8.61 3.66
CA ASP A 345 -38.26 8.65 2.43
C ASP A 345 -37.52 7.98 1.27
N ALA A 346 -36.25 8.35 1.04
CA ALA A 346 -35.42 7.73 0.01
C ALA A 346 -35.17 6.22 0.25
N THR A 347 -35.05 5.78 1.50
CA THR A 347 -34.89 4.34 1.81
C THR A 347 -36.16 3.54 1.59
N LEU A 348 -37.32 4.14 1.82
CA LEU A 348 -38.62 3.53 1.56
C LEU A 348 -38.87 3.41 0.05
N GLU A 349 -38.56 4.46 -0.72
CA GLU A 349 -38.59 4.42 -2.18
C GLU A 349 -37.66 3.34 -2.75
N ALA A 350 -36.47 3.17 -2.17
CA ALA A 350 -35.50 2.14 -2.56
C ALA A 350 -35.81 0.73 -2.00
N SER A 351 -36.91 0.55 -1.26
CA SER A 351 -37.34 -0.73 -0.66
C SER A 351 -36.32 -1.39 0.29
N LYS A 352 -35.41 -0.60 0.91
CA LYS A 352 -34.43 -1.12 1.88
C LYS A 352 -35.01 -1.17 3.30
N TRP A 353 -35.80 -2.20 3.57
CA TRP A 353 -36.55 -2.36 4.83
C TRP A 353 -35.70 -2.49 6.09
N ASP A 354 -34.50 -3.07 6.01
CA ASP A 354 -33.63 -3.22 7.18
C ASP A 354 -33.08 -1.87 7.64
N LEU A 355 -32.61 -1.07 6.69
CA LEU A 355 -32.12 0.28 6.96
C LEU A 355 -33.25 1.21 7.45
N SER A 356 -34.47 1.08 6.90
CA SER A 356 -35.60 1.91 7.34
C SER A 356 -36.03 1.58 8.79
N LYS A 357 -36.00 0.32 9.20
CA LYS A 357 -36.21 -0.07 10.62
C LYS A 357 -35.19 0.59 11.55
N ASP A 358 -33.91 0.57 11.17
CA ASP A 358 -32.85 1.18 11.96
C ASP A 358 -32.97 2.71 11.99
N LEU A 359 -33.35 3.33 10.88
CA LEU A 359 -33.63 4.77 10.83
C LEU A 359 -34.85 5.16 11.67
N ILE A 360 -35.90 4.35 11.73
CA ILE A 360 -37.06 4.60 12.60
C ILE A 360 -36.65 4.48 14.07
N ARG A 361 -35.81 3.49 14.44
CA ARG A 361 -35.25 3.38 15.80
C ARG A 361 -34.40 4.60 16.14
N PHE A 362 -33.58 5.05 15.20
CA PHE A 362 -32.75 6.25 15.35
C PHE A 362 -33.58 7.54 15.47
N LEU A 363 -34.62 7.69 14.66
CA LEU A 363 -35.57 8.80 14.77
C LEU A 363 -36.31 8.76 16.11
N ARG A 364 -36.75 7.58 16.57
CA ARG A 364 -37.39 7.42 17.88
C ARG A 364 -36.45 7.86 19.00
N SER A 365 -35.16 7.48 18.99
CA SER A 365 -34.22 7.89 20.04
C SER A 365 -33.97 9.39 20.07
N ILE A 366 -34.00 10.08 18.92
CA ILE A 366 -33.93 11.54 18.83
C ILE A 366 -35.24 12.19 19.31
N VAL A 367 -36.37 11.55 19.03
CA VAL A 367 -37.73 12.05 19.31
C VAL A 367 -38.19 11.82 20.75
N VAL A 368 -37.49 11.00 21.57
CA VAL A 368 -37.78 10.85 23.02
C VAL A 368 -37.71 12.20 23.78
N TRP A 369 -37.18 13.29 23.18
CA TRP A 369 -37.26 14.64 23.73
C TRP A 369 -38.47 15.48 23.31
N ASN A 370 -39.32 15.06 22.35
CA ASN A 370 -40.55 15.77 22.01
C ASN A 370 -41.54 14.93 21.17
N PHE A 371 -42.68 14.59 21.79
CA PHE A 371 -43.97 14.16 21.22
C PHE A 371 -44.16 12.72 20.70
N GLY A 372 -45.05 11.99 21.38
CA GLY A 372 -45.53 10.63 21.08
C GLY A 372 -46.62 10.51 20.01
N ALA A 373 -46.79 11.47 19.10
CA ALA A 373 -47.89 11.45 18.12
C ALA A 373 -47.58 10.64 16.83
N ILE A 374 -46.31 10.48 16.45
CA ILE A 374 -45.91 9.72 15.25
C ILE A 374 -45.90 8.19 15.50
N LEU A 375 -45.93 7.77 16.77
CA LEU A 375 -45.89 6.35 17.16
C LEU A 375 -47.11 5.56 16.66
N LEU A 376 -48.30 6.18 16.64
CA LEU A 376 -49.56 5.53 16.26
C LEU A 376 -49.71 5.30 14.75
N LEU A 377 -49.04 6.12 13.93
CA LEU A 377 -49.13 6.01 12.46
C LEU A 377 -48.17 4.97 11.88
N VAL A 378 -47.07 4.66 12.59
CA VAL A 378 -46.09 3.66 12.15
C VAL A 378 -46.44 2.25 12.67
N GLU A 379 -47.08 2.13 13.85
CA GLU A 379 -47.57 0.84 14.34
C GLU A 379 -48.71 0.25 13.49
N THR A 380 -49.46 1.10 12.79
CA THR A 380 -50.55 0.67 11.90
C THR A 380 -50.09 0.29 10.49
N LEU A 381 -48.86 0.63 10.08
CA LEU A 381 -48.32 0.31 8.76
C LEU A 381 -47.37 -0.91 8.75
N PHE A 382 -46.95 -1.39 9.92
CA PHE A 382 -45.98 -2.49 10.05
C PHE A 382 -46.45 -3.67 10.93
N SER A 383 -47.74 -3.73 11.28
CA SER A 383 -48.46 -4.99 11.55
C SER A 383 -49.16 -5.44 10.28
#